data_AF-A0AAU3ZPN6-F1
#
_entry.id   AF-A0AAU3ZPN6-F1
#
_cell.length_a   1.000
_cell.length_b   1.000
_cell.length_c   1.000
_cell.angle_alpha   90.00
_cell.angle_beta   90.00
_cell.angle_gamma   90.00
#
_symmetry.space_group_name_H-M   'P 1'
#
loop_
_entity.id
_entity.type
_entity.pdbx_description
1 polymer ?
#
loop_
_entity_poly.entity_id
_entity_poly.type
_entity_poly.pdbx_seq_one_letter_code
_entity_poly.pdbx_strand_id
1 'polypeptide(L)'
;MSEPSRSEPAYPPGEGPTTSVSVSVHEGTISAVRARVGKRGVSPYIEAAIQRQIERDSLAELIAANEELHGALTPEEIEAAEREMFGSAQPGTEHAA
;
A
#
# COMPACT_ATOMS: atom_id res chain seq x y z
N MET A 1 -4.07 -29.29 6.60
CA MET A 1 -3.01 -28.60 5.82
C MET A 1 -2.23 -27.79 6.84
N SER A 2 -0.94 -28.08 7.03
CA SER A 2 -0.10 -27.25 7.89
C SER A 2 0.29 -26.01 7.09
N GLU A 3 -0.14 -24.83 7.54
CA GLU A 3 0.37 -23.57 7.01
C GLU A 3 1.90 -23.55 7.12
N PRO A 4 2.63 -23.02 6.11
CA PRO A 4 4.05 -22.80 6.27
C PRO A 4 4.27 -21.81 7.41
N SER A 5 5.14 -22.17 8.35
CA SER A 5 5.65 -21.30 9.41
C SER A 5 6.31 -20.08 8.78
N ARG A 6 5.53 -19.04 8.47
CA ARG A 6 6.05 -17.72 8.09
C ARG A 6 6.69 -17.19 9.37
N SER A 7 8.02 -17.23 9.44
CA SER A 7 8.75 -16.62 10.56
C SER A 7 8.41 -15.14 10.55
N GLU A 8 7.52 -14.72 11.46
CA GLU A 8 7.16 -13.31 11.58
C GLU A 8 8.43 -12.53 11.91
N PRO A 9 8.67 -11.40 11.22
CA PRO A 9 9.80 -10.55 11.54
C PRO A 9 9.63 -10.04 12.98
N ALA A 10 10.75 -9.91 13.70
CA ALA A 10 10.74 -9.44 15.09
C ALA A 10 10.15 -8.02 15.25
N TYR A 11 10.07 -7.25 14.16
CA TYR A 11 9.45 -5.93 14.09
C TYR A 11 8.62 -5.81 12.80
N PRO A 12 7.45 -5.16 12.84
CA PRO A 12 6.72 -4.82 11.62
C PRO A 12 7.48 -3.75 10.81
N PRO A 13 7.16 -3.57 9.52
CA PRO A 13 7.80 -2.56 8.68
C PRO A 13 7.73 -1.15 9.30
N GLY A 14 8.87 -0.49 9.42
CA GLY A 14 8.99 0.85 10.00
C GLY A 14 9.17 0.91 11.51
N GLU A 15 9.20 -0.23 12.19
CA GLU A 15 9.50 -0.31 13.61
C GLU A 15 10.87 -0.96 13.86
N GLY A 16 11.40 -0.74 15.06
CA GLY A 16 12.68 -1.29 15.50
C GLY A 16 13.90 -0.41 15.15
N PRO A 17 15.12 -0.90 15.45
CA PRO A 17 16.35 -0.17 15.21
C PRO A 17 16.69 -0.08 13.70
N THR A 18 17.10 1.09 13.25
CA THR A 18 17.52 1.30 11.86
C THR A 18 18.81 0.55 11.54
N THR A 19 18.86 -0.15 10.40
CA THR A 19 20.06 -0.80 9.88
C THR A 19 20.41 -0.24 8.50
N SER A 20 21.69 0.03 8.24
CA SER A 20 22.14 0.49 6.93
C SER A 20 22.23 -0.67 5.94
N VAL A 21 21.53 -0.56 4.82
CA VAL A 21 21.57 -1.54 3.72
C VAL A 21 22.09 -0.85 2.46
N SER A 22 23.01 -1.50 1.75
CA SER A 22 23.53 -1.02 0.47
C SER A 22 22.84 -1.73 -0.69
N VAL A 23 22.28 -0.96 -1.62
CA VAL A 23 21.60 -1.48 -2.82
C VAL A 23 21.99 -0.66 -4.04
N SER A 24 22.07 -1.31 -5.19
CA SER A 24 22.26 -0.63 -6.47
C SER A 24 20.94 -0.11 -7.01
N VAL A 25 20.92 1.15 -7.42
CA VAL A 25 19.77 1.80 -8.08
C VAL A 25 20.25 2.58 -9.29
N HIS A 26 19.37 2.80 -10.26
CA HIS A 26 19.70 3.67 -11.39
C HIS A 26 19.95 5.11 -10.91
N GLU A 27 20.97 5.76 -11.51
CA GLU A 27 21.34 7.13 -11.18
C GLU A 27 20.16 8.10 -11.39
N GLY A 28 19.37 7.90 -12.45
CA GLY A 28 18.17 8.70 -12.70
C GLY A 28 17.15 8.62 -11.57
N THR A 29 16.95 7.43 -11.00
CA THR A 29 16.01 7.21 -9.88
C THR A 29 16.45 7.98 -8.64
N ILE A 30 17.71 7.82 -8.23
CA ILE A 30 18.20 8.52 -7.03
C ILE A 30 18.27 10.03 -7.23
N SER A 31 18.55 10.48 -8.45
CA SER A 31 18.54 11.90 -8.82
C SER A 31 17.14 12.50 -8.71
N ALA A 32 16.13 11.80 -9.22
CA ALA A 32 14.73 12.21 -9.10
C ALA A 32 14.27 12.28 -7.63
N VAL A 33 14.65 11.31 -6.80
CA VAL A 33 14.37 11.36 -5.35
C VAL A 33 15.05 12.56 -4.71
N ARG A 34 16.35 12.77 -4.94
CA ARG A 34 17.09 13.92 -4.40
C ARG A 34 16.49 15.25 -4.82
N ALA A 35 16.00 15.37 -6.06
CA ALA A 35 15.32 16.57 -6.54
C ALA A 35 13.99 16.82 -5.80
N ARG A 36 13.27 15.75 -5.44
CA ARG A 36 11.98 15.82 -4.73
C ARG A 36 12.12 16.17 -3.24
N VAL A 37 13.07 15.54 -2.53
CA VAL A 37 13.16 15.62 -1.06
C VAL A 37 14.45 16.23 -0.51
N GLY A 38 15.36 16.66 -1.40
CA GLY A 38 16.69 17.12 -1.03
C GLY A 38 17.61 16.00 -0.54
N LYS A 39 18.90 16.32 -0.30
CA LYS A 39 19.91 15.31 0.10
C LYS A 39 19.60 14.62 1.43
N ARG A 40 19.05 15.34 2.41
CA ARG A 40 18.74 14.83 3.76
C ARG A 40 17.43 14.04 3.81
N GLY A 41 16.54 14.24 2.84
CA GLY A 41 15.24 13.56 2.80
C GLY A 41 15.27 12.18 2.12
N VAL A 42 16.40 11.79 1.52
CA VAL A 42 16.48 10.55 0.72
C VAL A 42 16.16 9.31 1.55
N SER A 43 16.80 9.13 2.70
CA SER A 43 16.60 7.96 3.56
C SER A 43 15.15 7.81 4.04
N PRO A 44 14.52 8.82 4.68
CA PRO A 44 13.12 8.68 5.11
C PRO A 44 12.14 8.53 3.94
N TYR A 45 12.45 9.11 2.77
CA TYR A 45 11.62 8.91 1.58
C TYR A 45 11.68 7.47 1.08
N ILE A 46 12.87 6.87 1.01
CA ILE A 46 13.05 5.49 0.56
C ILE A 46 12.42 4.52 1.56
N GLU A 47 12.64 4.74 2.86
CA GLU A 47 12.02 3.95 3.94
C GLU A 47 10.49 3.94 3.81
N ALA A 48 9.87 5.12 3.70
CA ALA A 48 8.43 5.23 3.53
C ALA A 48 7.92 4.62 2.20
N ALA A 49 8.74 4.64 1.14
CA ALA A 49 8.37 4.01 -0.13
C ALA A 49 8.39 2.48 -0.03
N ILE A 50 9.39 1.91 0.66
CA ILE A 50 9.52 0.47 0.88
C ILE A 50 8.37 -0.03 1.76
N GLN A 51 8.06 0.65 2.86
CA GLN A 51 6.93 0.27 3.73
C GLN A 51 5.60 0.23 2.97
N ARG A 52 5.32 1.26 2.15
CA ARG A 52 4.12 1.29 1.30
C ARG A 52 4.09 0.18 0.27
N GLN A 53 5.24 -0.28 -0.21
CA GLN A 53 5.28 -1.39 -1.16
C GLN A 53 4.95 -2.70 -0.45
N ILE A 54 5.54 -2.95 0.71
CA ILE A 54 5.25 -4.14 1.52
C ILE A 54 3.77 -4.20 1.90
N GLU A 55 3.19 -3.07 2.31
CA GLU A 55 1.76 -2.96 2.63
C GLU A 55 0.88 -3.31 1.41
N ARG A 56 1.23 -2.79 0.23
CA ARG A 56 0.51 -3.10 -1.02
C ARG A 56 0.63 -4.57 -1.42
N ASP A 57 1.82 -5.14 -1.29
CA ASP A 57 2.05 -6.56 -1.60
C ASP A 57 1.22 -7.44 -0.65
N SER A 58 1.20 -7.10 0.64
CA SER A 58 0.39 -7.79 1.65
C SER A 58 -1.12 -7.67 1.36
N LEU A 59 -1.58 -6.48 0.95
CA LEU A 59 -2.98 -6.27 0.57
C LEU A 59 -3.34 -7.08 -0.68
N ALA A 60 -2.46 -7.16 -1.67
CA ALA A 60 -2.67 -7.96 -2.87
C ALA A 60 -2.77 -9.46 -2.54
N GLU A 61 -1.96 -9.97 -1.59
CA GLU A 61 -2.07 -11.34 -1.09
C GLU A 61 -3.44 -11.61 -0.46
N LEU A 62 -3.93 -10.69 0.38
CA LEU A 62 -5.24 -10.83 1.02
C LEU A 62 -6.40 -10.80 0.02
N ILE A 63 -6.33 -9.91 -0.98
CA ILE A 63 -7.32 -9.83 -2.05
C ILE A 63 -7.34 -11.15 -2.83
N ALA A 64 -6.18 -11.64 -3.27
CA ALA A 64 -6.09 -12.87 -4.04
C ALA A 64 -6.64 -14.08 -3.26
N ALA A 65 -6.34 -14.19 -1.97
CA ALA A 65 -6.89 -15.24 -1.11
C ALA A 65 -8.41 -15.14 -0.96
N ASN A 66 -8.96 -13.91 -0.88
CA ASN A 66 -10.40 -13.69 -0.82
C ASN A 66 -11.09 -14.08 -2.13
N GLU A 67 -10.53 -13.69 -3.27
CA GLU A 67 -11.04 -14.03 -4.61
C GLU A 67 -10.95 -15.54 -4.91
N GLU A 68 -9.94 -16.23 -4.39
CA GLU A 68 -9.86 -17.70 -4.51
C GLU A 68 -11.02 -18.40 -3.78
N LEU A 69 -11.45 -17.85 -2.64
CA LEU A 69 -12.53 -18.42 -1.84
C LEU A 69 -13.94 -18.03 -2.32
N HIS A 70 -14.10 -16.81 -2.84
CA HIS A 70 -15.42 -16.24 -3.11
C HIS A 70 -15.66 -15.87 -4.59
N GLY A 71 -14.62 -15.91 -5.42
CA GLY A 71 -14.63 -15.32 -6.75
C GLY A 71 -14.36 -13.81 -6.71
N ALA A 72 -13.96 -13.25 -7.85
CA ALA A 72 -13.83 -11.81 -8.01
C ALA A 72 -15.20 -11.13 -8.01
N LEU A 73 -15.28 -9.94 -7.41
CA LEU A 73 -16.51 -9.14 -7.40
C LEU A 73 -16.84 -8.64 -8.80
N THR A 74 -18.11 -8.74 -9.18
CA THR A 74 -18.64 -8.12 -10.40
C THR A 74 -18.90 -6.62 -10.19
N PRO A 75 -18.87 -5.80 -11.26
CA PRO A 75 -19.23 -4.38 -11.17
C PRO A 75 -20.61 -4.16 -10.54
N GLU A 76 -21.59 -5.01 -10.85
CA GLU A 76 -22.95 -4.92 -10.31
C GLU A 76 -23.01 -5.19 -8.80
N GLU A 77 -22.19 -6.13 -8.30
CA GLU A 77 -22.05 -6.41 -6.87
C GLU A 77 -21.37 -5.25 -6.14
N ILE A 78 -20.36 -4.63 -6.75
CA ILE A 78 -19.70 -3.43 -6.21
C ILE A 78 -20.71 -2.27 -6.12
N GLU A 79 -21.43 -1.99 -7.20
CA GLU A 79 -22.45 -0.92 -7.23
C GLU A 79 -23.58 -1.17 -6.21
N ALA A 80 -23.97 -2.43 -5.99
CA ALA A 80 -24.94 -2.79 -4.97
C ALA A 80 -24.41 -2.53 -3.55
N ALA A 81 -23.18 -2.94 -3.28
CA ALA A 81 -22.51 -2.73 -2.00
C ALA A 81 -22.28 -1.24 -1.72
N GLU A 82 -21.85 -0.45 -2.71
CA GLU A 82 -21.67 0.99 -2.58
C GLU A 82 -22.98 1.71 -2.25
N ARG A 83 -24.08 1.34 -2.93
CA ARG A 83 -25.42 1.87 -2.63
C ARG A 83 -25.88 1.52 -1.21
N GLU A 84 -25.52 0.34 -0.72
CA GLU A 84 -25.86 -0.10 0.64
C GLU A 84 -25.03 0.63 1.70
N MET A 85 -23.71 0.74 1.50
CA MET A 85 -22.77 1.34 2.46
C MET A 85 -22.87 2.86 2.54
N PHE A 86 -22.97 3.53 1.39
CA PHE A 86 -22.89 4.99 1.31
C PHE A 86 -24.24 5.65 0.99
N GLY A 87 -25.29 4.85 0.78
CA GLY A 87 -26.57 5.34 0.27
C GLY A 87 -26.47 5.85 -1.17
N SER A 88 -27.57 6.36 -1.70
CA SER A 88 -27.53 7.19 -2.92
C SER A 88 -27.09 8.60 -2.54
N ALA A 89 -25.79 8.80 -2.30
CA ALA A 89 -25.27 10.14 -2.06
C ALA A 89 -25.58 11.02 -3.28
N GLN A 90 -26.46 12.01 -3.11
CA GLN A 90 -26.75 12.98 -4.15
C GLN A 90 -25.47 13.73 -4.53
N PRO A 91 -25.20 13.95 -5.83
CA PRO A 91 -24.05 14.72 -6.26
C PRO A 91 -24.16 16.15 -5.74
N GLY A 92 -23.18 16.55 -4.92
CA GLY A 92 -22.78 17.93 -4.64
C GLY A 92 -23.90 18.93 -4.35
N THR A 93 -24.25 19.13 -3.08
CA THR A 93 -24.71 20.47 -2.67
C THR A 93 -23.51 21.40 -2.73
N GLU A 94 -23.42 22.12 -3.85
CA GLU A 94 -22.62 23.32 -4.05
C GLU A 94 -22.89 24.27 -2.87
N HIS A 95 -21.94 24.39 -1.93
CA HIS A 95 -21.98 25.47 -0.95
C HIS A 95 -21.41 26.72 -1.62
N ALA A 96 -22.29 27.43 -2.33
CA ALA A 96 -22.02 28.76 -2.83
C ALA A 96 -22.30 29.81 -1.74
N ALA A 97 -21.28 30.65 -1.52
CA ALA A 97 -21.24 31.96 -0.85
C ALA A 97 -21.35 32.00 0.69
#